data_AF-A0A371JUS2-F1
#
_entry.id   AF-A0A371JUS2-F1
#
_cell.length_a   1.000
_cell.length_b   1.000
_cell.length_c   1.000
_cell.angle_alpha   90.00
_cell.angle_beta   90.00
_cell.angle_gamma   90.00
#
_symmetry.space_group_name_H-M   'P 1'
#
loop_
_entity.id
_entity.type
_entity.pdbx_description
1 polymer ?
#
loop_
_entity_poly.entity_id
_entity_poly.type
_entity_poly.pdbx_seq_one_letter_code
_entity_poly.pdbx_strand_id
1 'polypeptide(L)' 'MSDNKNSTCIYNGKEYSDGSTVCQGGTLHQCRDGRWDNLGTACKENTDG' A
#
# COMPACT_ATOMS: atom_id res chain seq x y z
N MET A 1 5.90 -26.38 3.89
CA MET A 1 4.88 -26.20 2.85
C MET A 1 5.10 -24.82 2.29
N SER A 2 5.18 -24.73 0.97
CA SER A 2 5.69 -23.60 0.18
C SER A 2 5.28 -22.25 0.73
N ASP A 3 6.27 -21.37 0.95
CA ASP A 3 6.13 -19.92 1.09
C ASP A 3 5.26 -19.41 -0.07
N ASN A 4 3.95 -19.48 0.12
CA ASN A 4 2.97 -18.73 -0.64
C ASN A 4 3.23 -17.29 -0.20
N LYS A 5 4.23 -16.69 -0.86
CA LYS A 5 4.65 -15.31 -0.67
C LYS A 5 3.52 -14.48 -1.22
N ASN A 6 2.41 -14.48 -0.49
CA ASN A 6 1.27 -13.63 -0.71
C ASN A 6 1.88 -12.25 -0.87
N SER A 7 1.67 -11.64 -2.03
CA SER A 7 2.28 -10.38 -2.44
C SER A 7 1.66 -9.22 -1.66
N THR A 8 1.60 -9.35 -0.33
CA THR A 8 1.06 -8.40 0.61
C THR A 8 2.09 -7.36 0.96
N CYS A 9 1.63 -6.13 1.09
CA CYS A 9 2.44 -5.00 1.49
C CYS A 9 2.10 -4.61 2.93
N ILE A 10 3.11 -4.30 3.72
CA ILE A 10 2.91 -3.80 5.08
C ILE A 10 2.92 -2.27 5.04
N TYR A 11 1.87 -1.64 5.56
CA TYR A 11 1.86 -0.21 5.79
C TYR A 11 1.28 0.12 7.16
N ASN A 12 2.05 0.88 7.95
CA ASN A 12 1.67 1.28 9.32
C ASN A 12 1.29 0.08 10.22
N GLY A 13 2.03 -1.04 10.09
CA GLY A 13 1.77 -2.28 10.83
C GLY A 13 0.56 -3.08 10.37
N LYS A 14 -0.12 -2.66 9.29
CA LYS A 14 -1.26 -3.37 8.69
C LYS A 14 -0.82 -4.08 7.41
N GLU A 15 -1.33 -5.29 7.21
CA GLU A 15 -1.11 -6.07 6.00
C GLU A 15 -2.16 -5.71 4.95
N TYR A 16 -1.70 -5.44 3.73
CA TYR A 16 -2.53 -5.10 2.58
C TYR A 16 -2.30 -6.10 1.47
N SER A 17 -3.36 -6.63 0.87
CA SER A 17 -3.27 -7.52 -0.29
C SER A 17 -2.76 -6.78 -1.53
N ASP A 18 -2.30 -7.53 -2.53
CA ASP A 18 -1.98 -6.97 -3.83
C ASP A 18 -3.19 -6.19 -4.42
N GLY A 19 -2.90 -5.09 -5.12
CA GLY A 19 -3.91 -4.16 -5.63
C GLY A 19 -4.41 -3.13 -4.62
N SER A 20 -4.16 -3.32 -3.32
CA SER A 20 -4.53 -2.34 -2.29
C SER A 20 -3.79 -1.02 -2.49
N THR A 21 -4.45 0.09 -2.17
CA THR A 21 -3.85 1.42 -2.24
C THR A 21 -3.83 2.08 -0.86
N VAL A 22 -2.73 2.75 -0.55
CA VAL A 22 -2.55 3.51 0.69
C VAL A 22 -2.04 4.90 0.37
N CYS A 23 -2.46 5.86 1.18
CA CYS A 23 -1.94 7.21 1.11
C CYS A 23 -0.73 7.32 2.04
N GLN A 24 0.44 7.64 1.48
CA GLN A 24 1.67 7.87 2.24
C GLN A 24 2.16 9.29 1.96
N GLY A 25 2.08 10.17 2.96
CA GLY A 25 2.62 11.53 2.82
C GLY A 25 1.96 12.31 1.67
N GLY A 26 0.65 12.11 1.46
CA GLY A 26 -0.12 12.79 0.42
C GLY A 26 0.01 12.20 -0.99
N THR A 27 0.74 11.10 -1.18
CA THR A 27 0.82 10.40 -2.47
C THR A 27 0.29 8.98 -2.36
N LEU A 28 -0.41 8.52 -3.39
CA LEU A 28 -1.03 7.21 -3.45
C LEU A 28 0.02 6.17 -3.84
N HIS A 29 0.14 5.14 -3.01
CA HIS A 29 0.97 3.97 -3.27
C HIS A 29 0.08 2.74 -3.45
N GLN A 30 0.33 1.96 -4.50
CA GLN A 30 -0.36 0.69 -4.75
C GLN A 30 0.53 -0.49 -4.39
N CYS A 31 -0.01 -1.44 -3.67
CA CYS A 31 0.65 -2.71 -3.43
C CYS A 31 0.67 -3.53 -4.72
N ARG A 32 1.86 -3.80 -5.24
CA ARG A 32 2.08 -4.67 -6.40
C ARG A 32 3.25 -5.58 -6.09
N ASP A 33 3.00 -6.88 -6.12
CA ASP A 33 4.02 -7.91 -5.89
C ASP A 33 4.75 -7.77 -4.52
N GLY A 34 4.05 -7.35 -3.47
CA GLY A 34 4.65 -7.11 -2.15
C GLY A 34 5.52 -5.85 -2.07
N ARG A 35 5.46 -4.97 -3.08
CA ARG A 35 6.08 -3.63 -3.07
C ARG A 35 5.04 -2.52 -3.20
N TRP A 36 5.32 -1.41 -2.53
CA TRP A 36 4.56 -0.17 -2.70
C TRP A 36 5.05 0.57 -3.94
N ASP A 37 4.26 0.51 -5.02
CA ASP A 37 4.46 1.27 -6.25
C ASP A 37 3.86 2.67 -6.10
N ASN A 38 4.66 3.71 -6.35
CA ASN A 38 4.18 5.08 -6.29
C ASN A 38 3.37 5.40 -7.55
N LEU A 39 2.08 5.69 -7.38
CA LEU A 39 1.20 5.99 -8.51
C LEU A 39 1.27 7.46 -8.94
N GLY A 40 2.04 8.30 -8.26
CA GLY A 40 2.09 9.76 -8.48
C GLY A 40 0.75 10.48 -8.30
N THR A 41 -0.27 9.80 -7.77
CA THR A 41 -1.60 10.36 -7.57
C THR A 41 -1.64 11.01 -6.20
N ALA A 42 -1.98 12.30 -6.14
CA ALA A 42 -2.19 12.96 -4.86
C ALA A 42 -3.42 12.35 -4.16
N CYS A 43 -3.26 11.96 -2.91
CA CYS A 43 -4.35 11.47 -2.08
C CYS A 43 -4.46 12.33 -0.82
N LYS A 44 -5.69 12.50 -0.34
CA LYS A 44 -5.91 13.06 0.99
C LYS A 44 -5.72 11.92 1.97
N GLU A 45 -4.55 11.88 2.60
CA GLU A 45 -4.42 11.15 3.86
C GLU A 45 -5.45 11.85 4.75
N ASN A 46 -6.55 11.16 5.10
CA ASN A 46 -7.67 11.77 5.83
C ASN A 46 -7.18 12.23 7.22
N THR A 47 -6.43 13.33 7.27
CA THR A 47 -6.37 14.25 8.38
C THR A 47 -7.64 15.08 8.23
N ASP A 48 -8.71 14.52 8.78
CA ASP A 48 -9.83 15.31 9.28
C ASP A 48 -9.23 16.42 10.14
N GLY A 49 -9.33 17.66 9.63
CA GLY A 49 -8.81 18.86 10.27
C GLY A 49 -9.80 19.43 11.26
#